data_AF-A0A7Y8KCJ0-F1
#
_entry.id   AF-A0A7Y8KCJ0-F1
#
_cell.length_a   1.000
_cell.length_b   1.000
_cell.length_c   1.000
_cell.angle_alpha   90.00
_cell.angle_beta   90.00
_cell.angle_gamma   90.00
#
_symmetry.space_group_name_H-M   'P 1'
#
loop_
_entity.id
_entity.type
_entity.pdbx_description
1 polymer ?
#
loop_
_entity_poly.entity_id
_entity_poly.type
_entity_poly.pdbx_seq_one_letter_code
_entity_poly.pdbx_strand_id
1 'polypeptide(L)'
;PAPVAKPAPAAKPAEKPAAVAKAAAPAAAGSSWYTSQPTGNFVVQILGTSSEANAQAFVKEQGGQYRYFKKVLNGKPLYVITYGSFPSRAAADSAIKALPAKVQAGKPWPRTVASVQQELATSR
;
A
#
# COMPACT_ATOMS: atom_id res chain seq x y z
N PRO A 1 -6.44 -58.50 -6.12
CA PRO A 1 -6.83 -57.11 -6.40
C PRO A 1 -6.21 -56.15 -5.39
N ALA A 2 -5.37 -55.23 -5.88
CA ALA A 2 -4.74 -54.12 -5.16
C ALA A 2 -5.75 -52.96 -4.89
N PRO A 3 -5.41 -51.85 -4.19
CA PRO A 3 -4.13 -51.48 -3.58
C PRO A 3 -4.21 -50.91 -2.15
N VAL A 4 -3.00 -50.75 -1.60
CA VAL A 4 -2.58 -49.98 -0.41
C VAL A 4 -2.94 -48.49 -0.49
N ALA A 5 -3.20 -47.87 0.68
CA ALA A 5 -2.88 -46.46 0.92
C ALA A 5 -2.77 -46.17 2.43
N LYS A 6 -1.53 -46.07 2.91
CA LYS A 6 -1.18 -45.32 4.11
C LYS A 6 -0.17 -44.27 3.66
N PRO A 7 -0.40 -42.99 3.98
CA PRO A 7 0.68 -42.25 4.61
C PRO A 7 0.20 -41.46 5.83
N ALA A 8 1.03 -41.46 6.87
CA ALA A 8 1.07 -40.47 7.95
C ALA A 8 2.09 -39.36 7.56
N PRO A 9 2.48 -38.41 8.44
CA PRO A 9 1.83 -37.12 8.70
C PRO A 9 2.78 -35.90 8.56
N ALA A 10 2.29 -34.73 8.13
CA ALA A 10 2.86 -33.37 8.33
C ALA A 10 1.93 -32.35 7.63
N ALA A 11 1.54 -31.18 8.15
CA ALA A 11 2.09 -30.33 9.19
C ALA A 11 0.98 -29.50 9.89
N LYS A 12 1.07 -29.38 11.21
CA LYS A 12 0.73 -28.17 11.97
C LYS A 12 2.08 -27.48 12.22
N PRO A 13 2.23 -26.14 12.21
CA PRO A 13 1.55 -25.25 13.16
C PRO A 13 1.27 -23.81 12.65
N ALA A 14 0.89 -22.92 13.57
CA ALA A 14 0.62 -21.47 13.47
C ALA A 14 -0.87 -21.12 13.28
N GLU A 15 -1.65 -21.07 14.37
CA GLU A 15 -1.82 -19.87 15.19
C GLU A 15 -2.63 -18.78 14.48
N LYS A 16 -3.82 -18.55 15.02
CA LYS A 16 -4.56 -17.30 14.91
C LYS A 16 -3.71 -16.17 15.50
N PRO A 17 -3.50 -15.05 14.81
CA PRO A 17 -3.44 -13.75 15.47
C PRO A 17 -4.86 -13.17 15.39
N ALA A 18 -5.53 -13.09 16.53
CA ALA A 18 -5.77 -11.82 17.21
C ALA A 18 -6.58 -10.86 16.32
N ALA A 19 -7.87 -10.72 16.57
CA ALA A 19 -8.30 -9.61 17.43
C ALA A 19 -7.53 -8.32 17.10
N VAL A 20 -8.09 -7.51 16.21
CA VAL A 20 -7.87 -6.07 16.25
C VAL A 20 -9.22 -5.39 16.36
N ALA A 21 -9.91 -5.68 17.46
CA ALA A 21 -10.68 -4.61 18.07
C ALA A 21 -9.67 -3.60 18.61
N LYS A 22 -9.92 -2.33 18.30
CA LYS A 22 -9.46 -1.16 19.06
C LYS A 22 -8.00 -0.71 18.84
N ALA A 23 -7.82 0.10 17.80
CA ALA A 23 -7.09 1.36 17.94
C ALA A 23 -7.56 2.32 16.84
N ALA A 24 -8.65 3.02 17.11
CA ALA A 24 -8.78 4.40 16.66
C ALA A 24 -7.70 5.24 17.37
N ALA A 25 -6.43 5.02 17.03
CA ALA A 25 -5.47 6.12 17.00
C ALA A 25 -5.80 6.88 15.71
N PRO A 26 -5.80 8.23 15.70
CA PRO A 26 -6.29 8.99 14.55
C PRO A 26 -5.57 8.46 13.32
N ALA A 27 -6.32 7.75 12.48
CA ALA A 27 -5.81 7.20 11.25
C ALA A 27 -5.15 8.39 10.56
N ALA A 28 -3.84 8.35 10.41
CA ALA A 28 -3.13 9.23 9.50
C ALA A 28 -3.98 9.25 8.23
N ALA A 29 -4.63 10.38 7.96
CA ALA A 29 -5.83 10.44 7.14
C ALA A 29 -5.50 9.87 5.75
N GLY A 30 -5.85 8.60 5.50
CA GLY A 30 -5.38 7.86 4.33
C GLY A 30 -5.10 6.36 4.56
N SER A 31 -4.60 5.96 5.73
CA SER A 31 -4.08 4.59 5.97
C SER A 31 -5.15 3.48 5.89
N SER A 32 -6.36 3.72 6.41
CA SER A 32 -7.43 2.70 6.45
C SER A 32 -7.94 2.27 5.08
N TRP A 33 -7.75 3.11 4.07
CA TRP A 33 -8.13 2.76 2.70
C TRP A 33 -7.14 1.76 2.11
N TYR A 34 -5.83 1.95 2.31
CA TYR A 34 -4.83 0.99 1.84
C TYR A 34 -4.99 -0.37 2.52
N THR A 35 -5.34 -0.39 3.82
CA THR A 35 -5.64 -1.65 4.53
C THR A 35 -6.95 -2.31 4.09
N SER A 36 -7.88 -1.54 3.51
CA SER A 36 -9.11 -2.09 2.89
C SER A 36 -8.90 -2.54 1.44
N GLN A 37 -7.78 -2.16 0.81
CA GLN A 37 -7.49 -2.58 -0.56
C GLN A 37 -6.86 -3.98 -0.60
N PRO A 38 -7.15 -4.78 -1.65
CA PRO A 38 -6.51 -6.07 -1.84
C PRO A 38 -5.00 -5.91 -1.90
N THR A 39 -4.27 -6.72 -1.15
CA THR A 39 -2.79 -6.75 -1.14
C THR A 39 -2.19 -7.01 -2.52
N GLY A 40 -2.92 -7.71 -3.40
CA GLY A 40 -2.55 -7.96 -4.80
C GLY A 40 -2.72 -6.76 -5.73
N ASN A 41 -3.37 -5.68 -5.30
CA ASN A 41 -3.48 -4.46 -6.08
C ASN A 41 -2.18 -3.65 -6.05
N PHE A 42 -2.04 -2.77 -7.02
CA PHE A 42 -0.93 -1.87 -7.22
C PHE A 42 -1.42 -0.43 -7.12
N VAL A 43 -0.68 0.41 -6.41
CA VAL A 43 -0.86 1.86 -6.38
C VAL A 43 0.30 2.49 -7.13
N VAL A 44 0.07 3.59 -7.84
CA VAL A 44 1.17 4.32 -8.46
C VAL A 44 1.68 5.32 -7.44
N GLN A 45 2.90 5.14 -6.95
CA GLN A 45 3.56 6.16 -6.17
C GLN A 45 3.97 7.28 -7.10
N ILE A 46 3.46 8.49 -6.85
CA ILE A 46 3.73 9.68 -7.65
C ILE A 46 5.02 10.33 -7.16
N LEU A 47 5.07 10.63 -5.86
CA LEU A 47 6.21 11.25 -5.20
C LEU A 47 6.20 10.96 -3.70
N GLY A 48 7.38 10.99 -3.09
CA GLY A 48 7.54 11.00 -1.64
C GLY A 48 8.10 12.34 -1.20
N THR A 49 7.46 13.00 -0.23
CA THR A 49 7.95 14.23 0.37
C THR A 49 8.09 14.07 1.87
N SER A 50 9.10 14.66 2.49
CA SER A 50 9.25 14.66 3.95
C SER A 50 8.30 15.65 4.63
N SER A 51 7.60 16.50 3.87
CA SER A 51 6.68 17.51 4.37
C SER A 51 5.22 17.08 4.20
N GLU A 52 4.51 16.86 5.32
CA GLU A 52 3.08 16.52 5.29
C GLU A 52 2.27 17.60 4.58
N ALA A 53 2.57 18.87 4.86
CA ALA A 53 1.90 20.00 4.25
C ALA A 53 1.94 19.95 2.71
N ASN A 54 3.08 19.56 2.12
CA ASN A 54 3.20 19.42 0.67
C ASN A 54 2.37 18.25 0.15
N ALA A 55 2.39 17.11 0.84
CA ALA A 55 1.58 15.96 0.45
C ALA A 55 0.08 16.26 0.54
N GLN A 56 -0.34 16.91 1.63
CA GLN A 56 -1.73 17.29 1.85
C GLN A 56 -2.19 18.36 0.85
N ALA A 57 -1.37 19.39 0.57
CA ALA A 57 -1.66 20.41 -0.43
C ALA A 57 -1.86 19.77 -1.80
N PHE A 58 -0.97 18.86 -2.20
CA PHE A 58 -1.05 18.17 -3.48
C PHE A 58 -2.32 17.31 -3.60
N VAL A 59 -2.66 16.55 -2.55
CA VAL A 59 -3.90 15.75 -2.54
C VAL A 59 -5.15 16.62 -2.51
N LYS A 60 -5.13 17.77 -1.81
CA LYS A 60 -6.22 18.76 -1.85
C LYS A 60 -6.38 19.42 -3.22
N GLU A 61 -5.27 19.80 -3.86
CA GLU A 61 -5.26 20.42 -5.19
C GLU A 61 -5.75 19.46 -6.27
N GLN A 62 -5.31 18.21 -6.23
CA GLN A 62 -5.65 17.23 -7.26
C GLN A 62 -7.01 16.56 -7.02
N GLY A 63 -7.40 16.34 -5.76
CA GLY A 63 -8.67 15.75 -5.36
C GLY A 63 -8.87 14.27 -5.77
N GLY A 64 -9.96 13.69 -5.26
CA GLY A 64 -10.67 12.48 -5.72
C GLY A 64 -9.93 11.12 -5.73
N GLN A 65 -8.76 11.06 -6.35
CA GLN A 65 -8.02 9.82 -6.65
C GLN A 65 -6.60 9.82 -6.10
N TYR A 66 -6.09 11.00 -5.74
CA TYR A 66 -4.81 11.13 -5.08
C TYR A 66 -4.97 10.89 -3.58
N ARG A 67 -4.07 10.11 -3.02
CA ARG A 67 -4.05 9.76 -1.61
C ARG A 67 -2.63 9.81 -1.13
N TYR A 68 -2.41 10.25 0.10
CA TYR A 68 -1.09 10.14 0.71
C TYR A 68 -1.13 9.19 1.89
N PHE A 69 0.03 8.65 2.23
CA PHE A 69 0.24 7.95 3.49
C PHE A 69 1.57 8.38 4.09
N LYS A 70 1.60 8.43 5.41
CA LYS A 70 2.83 8.61 6.16
C LYS A 70 3.49 7.24 6.33
N LYS A 71 4.77 7.15 5.97
CA LYS A 71 5.64 6.03 6.33
C LYS A 71 6.89 6.54 7.02
N VAL A 72 7.58 5.66 7.71
CA VAL A 72 8.92 5.94 8.24
C VAL A 72 9.95 5.26 7.34
N LEU A 73 10.82 6.03 6.72
CA LEU A 73 11.95 5.53 5.95
C LEU A 73 13.23 5.94 6.67
N ASN A 74 14.02 4.96 7.16
CA ASN A 74 15.26 5.20 7.89
C ASN A 74 15.11 6.15 9.09
N GLY A 75 14.05 5.98 9.89
CA GLY A 75 13.77 6.82 11.07
C GLY A 75 13.26 8.22 10.73
N LYS A 76 13.05 8.56 9.45
CA LYS A 76 12.51 9.84 9.01
C LYS A 76 11.07 9.67 8.49
N PRO A 77 10.13 10.56 8.86
CA PRO A 77 8.80 10.55 8.30
C PRO A 77 8.86 10.92 6.81
N LEU A 78 8.24 10.11 5.97
CA LEU A 78 8.07 10.33 4.54
C LEU A 78 6.59 10.20 4.18
N TYR A 79 6.05 11.22 3.56
CA TYR A 79 4.69 11.26 3.05
C TYR A 79 4.71 10.88 1.59
N VAL A 80 4.19 9.69 1.31
CA VAL A 80 4.12 9.14 -0.03
C VAL A 80 2.77 9.47 -0.62
N ILE A 81 2.77 10.20 -1.73
CA ILE A 81 1.59 10.45 -2.55
C ILE A 81 1.46 9.30 -3.54
N THR A 82 0.28 8.71 -3.55
CA THR A 82 -0.11 7.68 -4.50
C THR A 82 -1.36 8.09 -5.26
N TYR A 83 -1.55 7.45 -6.41
CA TYR A 83 -2.67 7.66 -7.29
C TYR A 83 -3.36 6.33 -7.59
N GLY A 84 -4.67 6.30 -7.36
CA GLY A 84 -5.54 5.17 -7.69
C GLY A 84 -5.18 3.85 -7.00
N SER A 85 -5.89 2.80 -7.38
CA SER A 85 -5.60 1.40 -7.07
C SER A 85 -5.89 0.58 -8.31
N PHE A 86 -4.87 -0.09 -8.80
CA PHE A 86 -4.85 -0.84 -10.04
C PHE A 86 -4.80 -2.32 -9.73
N PRO A 87 -5.55 -3.17 -10.45
CA PRO A 87 -5.54 -4.61 -10.20
C PRO A 87 -4.22 -5.28 -10.63
N SER A 88 -3.39 -4.61 -11.44
CA SER A 88 -2.14 -5.17 -11.96
C SER A 88 -1.07 -4.11 -12.21
N ARG A 89 0.19 -4.55 -12.29
CA ARG A 89 1.31 -3.69 -12.66
C ARG A 89 1.15 -3.06 -14.05
N ALA A 90 0.54 -3.76 -15.01
CA ALA A 90 0.30 -3.24 -16.35
C ALA A 90 -0.69 -2.05 -16.34
N ALA A 91 -1.72 -2.11 -15.50
CA ALA A 91 -2.64 -0.99 -15.31
C ALA A 91 -1.96 0.19 -14.61
N ALA A 92 -1.07 -0.08 -13.65
CA ALA A 92 -0.24 0.95 -13.02
C ALA A 92 0.77 1.59 -14.00
N ASP A 93 1.39 0.82 -14.90
CA ASP A 93 2.27 1.34 -15.97
C ASP A 93 1.50 2.23 -16.95
N SER A 94 0.30 1.79 -17.34
CA SER A 94 -0.57 2.59 -18.20
C SER A 94 -0.97 3.91 -17.54
N ALA A 95 -1.23 3.90 -16.22
CA ALA A 95 -1.47 5.12 -15.47
C ALA A 95 -0.23 6.01 -15.39
N ILE A 96 0.96 5.45 -15.20
CA ILE A 96 2.23 6.20 -15.23
C ILE A 96 2.40 6.92 -16.58
N LYS A 97 2.07 6.26 -17.69
CA LYS A 97 2.09 6.86 -19.03
C LYS A 97 1.02 7.92 -19.24
N ALA A 98 -0.16 7.75 -18.62
CA ALA A 98 -1.27 8.70 -18.68
C ALA A 98 -1.09 9.92 -17.75
N LEU A 99 -0.17 9.84 -16.79
CA LEU A 99 0.11 10.94 -15.87
C LEU A 99 0.89 12.07 -16.58
N PRO A 100 0.66 13.35 -16.21
CA PRO A 100 1.34 14.48 -16.82
C PRO A 100 2.85 14.44 -16.60
N ALA A 101 3.63 15.05 -17.51
CA ALA A 101 5.10 15.06 -17.46
C ALA A 101 5.67 15.53 -16.10
N LYS A 102 4.97 16.43 -15.41
CA LYS A 102 5.35 16.91 -14.06
C LYS A 102 5.34 15.79 -13.02
N VAL A 103 4.41 14.84 -13.14
CA VAL A 103 4.34 13.66 -12.30
C VAL A 103 5.36 12.62 -12.75
N GLN A 104 5.51 12.42 -14.07
CA GLN A 104 6.53 11.51 -14.62
C GLN A 104 7.97 11.92 -14.26
N ALA A 105 8.23 13.23 -14.12
CA ALA A 105 9.49 13.77 -13.62
C ALA A 105 9.83 13.30 -12.20
N GLY A 106 8.82 12.99 -11.38
CA GLY A 106 8.98 12.35 -10.07
C GLY A 106 9.38 10.87 -10.13
N LYS A 107 9.49 10.29 -11.34
CA LYS A 107 9.70 8.86 -11.62
C LYS A 107 8.72 8.00 -10.82
N PRO A 108 7.42 8.12 -11.14
CA PRO A 108 6.40 7.41 -10.42
C PRO A 108 6.58 5.91 -10.66
N TRP A 109 6.46 5.13 -9.60
CA TRP A 109 6.72 3.70 -9.66
C TRP A 109 5.53 2.91 -9.11
N PRO A 110 5.19 1.79 -9.76
CA PRO A 110 4.11 0.94 -9.31
C PRO A 110 4.54 0.24 -8.02
N ARG A 111 3.69 0.32 -7.01
CA ARG A 111 3.93 -0.25 -5.69
C ARG A 111 2.77 -1.15 -5.31
N THR A 112 3.02 -2.30 -4.69
CA THR A 112 1.93 -3.16 -4.24
C THR A 112 1.29 -2.62 -2.97
N VAL A 113 -0.02 -2.79 -2.85
CA VAL A 113 -0.75 -2.50 -1.62
C VAL A 113 -0.20 -3.34 -0.47
N ALA A 114 0.20 -4.59 -0.71
CA ALA A 114 0.89 -5.41 0.28
C ALA A 114 2.11 -4.71 0.89
N SER A 115 2.97 -4.11 0.07
CA SER A 115 4.15 -3.38 0.55
C SER A 115 3.75 -2.14 1.36
N VAL A 116 2.72 -1.42 0.91
CA VAL A 116 2.21 -0.25 1.63
C VAL A 116 1.63 -0.66 2.99
N GLN A 117 0.82 -1.72 3.05
CA GLN A 117 0.26 -2.24 4.29
C GLN A 117 1.36 -2.68 5.27
N GLN A 118 2.41 -3.33 4.77
CA GLN A 118 3.56 -3.70 5.59
C GLN A 118 4.31 -2.48 6.14
N GLU A 119 4.52 -1.45 5.32
CA GLU A 119 5.13 -0.18 5.77
C GLU A 119 4.25 0.55 6.80
N LEU A 120 2.92 0.51 6.62
CA LEU A 120 1.95 1.06 7.56
C LEU A 120 1.94 0.29 8.89
N ALA A 121 2.11 -1.03 8.86
CA ALA A 121 2.19 -1.87 10.05
C ALA A 121 3.49 -1.62 10.83
N THR A 122 4.61 -1.39 10.14
CA THR A 122 5.91 -1.01 10.74
C THR A 122 5.93 0.43 11.26
N SER A 123 5.10 1.32 10.72
CA SER A 123 5.04 2.73 11.15
C SER A 123 4.11 2.97 12.36
N ARG A 124 3.65 1.91 13.03
CA ARG A 124 2.82 2.00 14.24
C ARG A 124 3.62 2.28 15.50
#